data_AF-A0A8X6X3S2-F1
#
_entry.id   AF-A0A8X6X3S2-F1
#
_cell.length_a   1.000
_cell.length_b   1.000
_cell.length_c   1.000
_cell.angle_alpha   90.00
_cell.angle_beta   90.00
_cell.angle_gamma   90.00
#
_symmetry.space_group_name_H-M   'P 1'
#
loop_
_entity.id
_entity.type
_entity.pdbx_description
1 polymer ?
#
loop_
_entity_poly.entity_id
_entity_poly.type
_entity_poly.pdbx_seq_one_letter_code
_entity_poly.pdbx_strand_id
1 'polypeptide(L)'
;MVYSTIVTHPSRLLRTTRTAHRNEGNENVIPPLPPKTPEASRFRPPPPITIDNIVNSAAFLKKLQTITKEDFMGRVIGKGLRVYPKTPQAYHTIRSYIDKKKLEAYTYQLSEEKELKAVIRGMPSDMPPQQIVDALLELGITVNDCHVRANRKTGLTMP
;
A
#
# COMPACT_ATOMS: atom_id res chain seq x y z
N MET A 1 -9.79 21.60 -12.89
CA MET A 1 -10.33 21.01 -11.64
C MET A 1 -9.71 19.63 -11.40
N VAL A 2 -9.32 19.34 -10.16
CA VAL A 2 -8.59 18.12 -9.77
C VAL A 2 -9.32 17.46 -8.60
N TYR A 3 -9.53 16.15 -8.64
CA TYR A 3 -10.12 15.39 -7.54
C TYR A 3 -9.05 14.60 -6.78
N SER A 4 -9.22 14.50 -5.46
CA SER A 4 -8.44 13.63 -4.58
C SER A 4 -9.37 12.53 -4.05
N THR A 5 -8.96 11.28 -4.24
CA THR A 5 -9.71 10.13 -3.75
C THR A 5 -8.79 9.27 -2.88
N ILE A 6 -9.26 8.93 -1.68
CA ILE A 6 -8.67 7.94 -0.79
C ILE A 6 -9.38 6.62 -1.06
N VAL A 7 -8.63 5.66 -1.57
CA VAL A 7 -9.10 4.34 -2.01
C VAL A 7 -8.47 3.30 -1.10
N THR A 8 -9.27 2.41 -0.54
CA THR A 8 -8.76 1.18 0.07
C THR A 8 -8.54 0.17 -1.03
N HIS A 9 -7.33 -0.40 -1.10
CA HIS A 9 -6.85 -1.26 -2.19
C HIS A 9 -7.92 -2.22 -2.74
N PRO A 10 -8.35 -2.01 -4.00
CA PRO A 10 -8.60 -3.09 -4.93
C PRO A 10 -7.32 -3.29 -5.75
N SER A 11 -6.94 -4.55 -5.94
CA SER A 11 -5.80 -4.94 -6.77
C SER A 11 -6.05 -4.63 -8.25
N ARG A 12 -6.03 -3.37 -8.68
CA ARG A 12 -5.99 -3.00 -10.10
C ARG A 12 -5.70 -1.51 -10.27
N LEU A 13 -4.53 -1.17 -10.79
CA LEU A 13 -4.34 0.12 -11.44
C LEU A 13 -3.54 -0.02 -12.72
N LEU A 14 -4.27 0.18 -13.82
CA LEU A 14 -3.74 0.71 -15.06
C LEU A 14 -3.29 2.16 -14.78
N ARG A 15 -2.06 2.53 -15.13
CA ARG A 15 -1.76 3.91 -15.54
C ARG A 15 -0.50 4.01 -16.39
N THR A 16 -0.72 4.68 -17.51
CA THR A 16 0.26 5.24 -18.43
C THR A 16 0.90 6.50 -17.81
N THR A 17 2.17 6.75 -18.12
CA THR A 17 2.71 8.11 -18.12
C THR A 17 3.49 8.36 -19.41
N ARG A 18 3.32 9.57 -19.91
CA ARG A 18 3.95 10.15 -21.10
C ARG A 18 4.85 11.28 -20.58
N THR A 19 6.13 11.30 -20.96
CA THR A 19 6.95 12.53 -20.96
C THR A 19 7.81 12.52 -22.22
N ALA A 20 7.73 13.61 -22.96
CA ALA A 20 8.35 13.80 -24.27
C ALA A 20 9.77 14.40 -24.14
N HIS A 21 10.67 13.95 -25.00
CA HIS A 21 11.80 14.75 -25.46
C HIS A 21 11.62 15.01 -26.97
N ARG A 22 11.83 16.29 -27.31
CA ARG A 22 11.90 16.90 -28.64
C ARG A 22 12.90 16.15 -29.54
N ASN A 23 12.53 15.90 -30.79
CA ASN A 23 13.38 16.07 -31.98
C ASN A 23 12.54 15.92 -33.26
N GLU A 24 12.84 16.78 -34.22
CA GLU A 24 12.22 16.90 -35.53
C GLU A 24 12.65 15.74 -36.45
N GLY A 25 11.70 15.28 -37.28
CA GLY A 25 11.92 14.66 -38.61
C GLY A 25 12.62 13.30 -38.68
N ASN A 26 11.85 12.21 -38.72
CA ASN A 26 12.03 11.11 -39.68
C ASN A 26 10.81 10.15 -39.66
N GLU A 27 10.19 9.93 -40.82
CA GLU A 27 9.13 8.94 -41.01
C GLU A 27 9.73 7.53 -40.91
N ASN A 28 9.45 6.78 -39.84
CA ASN A 28 9.78 5.36 -39.78
C ASN A 28 8.71 4.58 -39.02
N VAL A 29 8.16 3.59 -39.73
CA VAL A 29 7.11 2.65 -39.31
C VAL A 29 7.51 1.94 -38.02
N ILE A 30 6.68 2.05 -36.97
CA ILE A 30 6.91 1.39 -35.68
C ILE A 30 6.50 -0.09 -35.80
N PRO A 31 7.40 -1.07 -35.61
CA PRO A 31 7.03 -2.48 -35.56
C PRO A 31 6.15 -2.76 -34.32
N PRO A 32 5.20 -3.70 -34.39
CA PRO A 32 4.32 -4.01 -33.26
C PRO A 32 5.14 -4.47 -32.06
N LEU A 33 4.90 -3.83 -30.91
CA LEU A 33 5.54 -4.16 -29.64
C LEU A 33 5.32 -5.65 -29.31
N PRO A 34 6.36 -6.37 -28.84
CA PRO A 34 6.21 -7.76 -28.41
C PRO A 34 5.19 -7.86 -27.27
N PRO A 35 4.44 -8.97 -27.17
CA PRO A 35 3.47 -9.19 -26.10
C PRO A 35 4.19 -9.12 -24.75
N LYS A 36 3.74 -8.22 -23.87
CA LYS A 36 4.28 -8.07 -22.51
C LYS A 36 4.05 -9.36 -21.73
N THR A 37 5.13 -10.08 -21.46
CA THR A 37 5.20 -11.19 -20.51
C THR A 37 4.67 -10.73 -19.14
N PRO A 38 3.93 -11.55 -18.38
CA PRO A 38 3.46 -11.18 -17.04
C PRO A 38 4.68 -10.88 -16.15
N GLU A 39 4.82 -9.63 -15.72
CA GLU A 39 5.81 -9.29 -14.68
C GLU A 39 5.48 -10.10 -13.43
N ALA A 40 6.38 -11.02 -13.07
CA ALA A 40 6.28 -11.79 -11.84
C ALA A 40 6.04 -10.84 -10.66
N SER A 41 4.90 -10.99 -9.99
CA SER A 41 4.55 -10.26 -8.78
C SER A 41 5.66 -10.46 -7.74
N ARG A 42 6.49 -9.44 -7.53
CA ARG A 42 7.54 -9.52 -6.52
C ARG A 42 6.88 -9.45 -5.15
N PHE A 43 6.67 -10.62 -4.54
CA PHE A 43 6.19 -10.74 -3.17
C PHE A 43 7.08 -9.90 -2.25
N ARG A 44 6.50 -8.91 -1.57
CA ARG A 44 7.20 -8.15 -0.54
C ARG A 44 6.82 -8.73 0.81
N PRO A 45 7.78 -9.22 1.60
CA PRO A 45 7.48 -9.74 2.93
C PRO A 45 6.90 -8.62 3.81
N PRO A 46 6.08 -8.99 4.80
CA PRO A 46 5.58 -8.05 5.80
C PRO A 46 6.72 -7.30 6.51
N PRO A 47 6.44 -6.10 7.05
CA PRO A 47 7.43 -5.35 7.80
C PRO A 47 7.86 -6.11 9.08
N PRO A 48 9.12 -5.98 9.50
CA PRO A 48 9.57 -6.56 10.76
C PRO A 48 8.88 -5.93 11.97
N ILE A 49 8.64 -6.72 13.01
CA ILE A 49 8.09 -6.28 14.28
C ILE A 49 9.21 -6.27 15.31
N THR A 50 9.51 -5.11 15.88
CA THR A 50 10.51 -4.97 16.96
C THR A 50 9.78 -4.85 18.28
N ILE A 51 10.16 -5.65 19.26
CA ILE A 51 9.54 -5.73 20.58
C ILE A 51 10.61 -5.39 21.60
N ASP A 52 10.33 -4.43 22.46
CA ASP A 52 11.28 -3.96 23.47
C ASP A 52 11.11 -4.70 24.80
N ASN A 53 12.14 -4.60 25.65
CA ASN A 53 12.11 -5.07 27.03
C ASN A 53 11.76 -6.56 27.21
N ILE A 54 12.25 -7.43 26.33
CA ILE A 54 12.03 -8.88 26.46
C ILE A 54 13.10 -9.50 27.36
N VAL A 55 12.66 -10.02 28.51
CA VAL A 55 13.52 -10.71 29.48
C VAL A 55 13.98 -12.09 28.96
N ASN A 56 13.09 -12.85 28.32
CA ASN A 56 13.41 -14.18 27.80
C ASN A 56 13.00 -14.35 26.33
N SER A 57 13.90 -13.95 25.44
CA SER A 57 13.70 -13.97 24.00
C SER A 57 13.47 -15.38 23.46
N ALA A 58 14.19 -16.38 23.97
CA ALA A 58 14.08 -17.77 23.49
C ALA A 58 12.72 -18.39 23.83
N ALA A 59 12.24 -18.22 25.07
CA ALA A 59 10.93 -18.70 25.48
C ALA A 59 9.81 -17.96 24.73
N PHE A 60 10.00 -16.67 24.47
CA PHE A 60 9.04 -15.88 23.70
C PHE A 60 8.94 -16.35 22.25
N LEU A 61 10.06 -16.63 21.58
CA LEU A 61 10.07 -17.19 20.22
C LEU A 61 9.35 -18.54 20.14
N LYS A 62 9.58 -19.43 21.11
CA LYS A 62 8.85 -20.72 21.17
C LYS A 62 7.34 -20.50 21.30
N LYS A 63 6.90 -19.56 22.13
CA LYS A 63 5.47 -19.21 22.26
C LYS A 63 4.91 -18.68 20.95
N LEU A 64 5.63 -17.80 20.25
CA LEU A 64 5.21 -17.28 18.96
C LEU A 64 5.09 -18.40 17.91
N GLN A 65 5.98 -19.40 17.92
CA GLN A 65 5.89 -20.59 17.05
C GLN A 65 4.68 -21.47 17.37
N THR A 66 4.28 -21.58 18.65
CA THR A 66 3.07 -22.35 19.01
C THR A 66 1.79 -21.67 18.52
N ILE A 67 1.76 -20.33 18.53
CA ILE A 67 0.57 -19.55 18.14
C ILE A 67 0.52 -19.36 16.63
N THR A 68 1.67 -19.15 16.01
CA THR A 68 1.81 -18.89 14.57
C THR A 68 2.10 -20.21 13.88
N LYS A 69 1.15 -20.74 13.11
CA LYS A 69 1.34 -21.95 12.30
C LYS A 69 2.23 -21.72 11.06
N GLU A 70 2.79 -20.53 10.93
CA GLU A 70 3.54 -20.07 9.78
C GLU A 70 4.97 -19.68 10.14
N ASP A 71 5.83 -19.67 9.13
CA ASP A 71 7.26 -19.48 9.33
C ASP A 71 7.62 -17.99 9.52
N PHE A 72 8.52 -17.73 10.46
CA PHE A 72 9.05 -16.41 10.77
C PHE A 72 10.46 -16.55 11.35
N MET A 73 11.27 -15.51 11.17
CA MET A 73 12.61 -15.45 11.76
C MET A 73 12.62 -14.51 12.97
N GLY A 74 13.36 -14.87 14.01
CA GLY A 74 13.57 -14.05 15.20
C GLY A 74 15.03 -13.68 15.36
N ARG A 75 15.33 -12.42 15.65
CA ARG A 75 16.68 -11.94 15.96
C ARG A 75 16.65 -11.08 17.21
N VAL A 76 17.48 -11.41 18.20
CA VAL A 76 17.68 -10.58 19.39
C VAL A 76 18.46 -9.32 19.01
N ILE A 77 17.99 -8.15 19.46
CA ILE A 77 18.63 -6.86 19.22
C ILE A 77 18.68 -6.10 20.54
N GLY A 78 19.87 -5.99 21.14
CA GLY A 78 20.05 -5.35 22.44
C GLY A 78 19.19 -6.03 23.52
N LYS A 79 18.30 -5.25 24.15
CA LYS A 79 17.32 -5.73 25.15
C LYS A 79 15.98 -6.16 24.53
N GLY A 80 15.85 -6.09 23.21
CA GLY A 80 14.63 -6.39 22.47
C GLY A 80 14.75 -7.60 21.54
N LEU A 81 13.64 -7.92 20.89
CA LEU A 81 13.52 -8.97 19.88
C LEU A 81 12.92 -8.39 18.62
N ARG A 82 13.55 -8.64 17.48
CA ARG A 82 13.01 -8.31 16.16
C ARG A 82 12.57 -9.57 15.44
N VAL A 83 11.29 -9.60 15.08
CA VAL A 83 10.62 -10.70 14.39
C VAL A 83 10.40 -10.32 12.93
N TYR A 84 10.66 -11.26 12.02
CA TYR A 84 10.54 -11.13 10.58
C TYR A 84 9.50 -12.15 10.09
N PRO A 85 8.21 -11.77 10.01
CA PRO A 85 7.17 -12.63 9.47
C PRO A 85 7.38 -12.85 7.97
N LYS A 86 7.20 -14.08 7.47
CA LYS A 86 7.27 -14.34 6.02
C LYS A 86 5.97 -14.02 5.29
N THR A 87 4.83 -14.05 5.99
CA THR A 87 3.49 -13.89 5.39
C THR A 87 2.64 -12.87 6.16
N PRO A 88 1.67 -12.20 5.50
CA PRO A 88 0.75 -11.27 6.15
C PRO A 88 0.00 -11.91 7.33
N GLN A 89 -0.42 -13.16 7.17
CA GLN A 89 -1.15 -13.90 8.19
C GLN A 89 -0.29 -14.15 9.45
N ALA A 90 0.99 -14.50 9.27
CA ALA A 90 1.93 -14.59 10.38
C ALA A 90 2.09 -13.24 11.08
N TYR A 91 2.21 -12.15 10.31
CA TYR A 91 2.31 -10.81 10.86
C TYR A 91 1.09 -10.45 11.72
N HIS A 92 -0.14 -10.63 11.22
CA HIS A 92 -1.35 -10.28 11.97
C HIS A 92 -1.50 -11.12 13.24
N THR A 93 -1.16 -12.41 13.18
CA THR A 93 -1.21 -13.31 14.33
C THR A 93 -0.25 -12.86 15.43
N ILE A 94 1.00 -12.56 15.06
CA ILE A 94 2.04 -12.09 15.98
C ILE A 94 1.66 -10.72 16.54
N ARG A 95 1.21 -9.80 15.68
CA ARG A 95 0.78 -8.46 16.08
C ARG A 95 -0.40 -8.50 17.06
N SER A 96 -1.43 -9.29 16.75
CA SER A 96 -2.58 -9.48 17.63
C SER A 96 -2.19 -10.06 18.99
N TYR A 97 -1.21 -10.98 19.02
CA TYR A 97 -0.71 -11.53 20.28
C TYR A 97 0.01 -10.48 21.13
N ILE A 98 0.85 -9.66 20.49
CA ILE A 98 1.57 -8.55 21.12
C ILE A 98 0.60 -7.53 21.70
N ASP A 99 -0.42 -7.13 20.92
CA ASP A 99 -1.44 -6.17 21.34
C ASP A 99 -2.27 -6.73 22.52
N LYS A 100 -2.66 -8.00 22.49
CA LYS A 100 -3.34 -8.69 23.60
C LYS A 100 -2.50 -8.73 24.88
N LYS A 101 -1.18 -8.86 24.74
CA LYS A 101 -0.23 -8.87 25.87
C LYS A 101 0.22 -7.47 26.29
N LYS A 102 -0.23 -6.41 25.59
CA LYS A 102 0.16 -5.01 25.82
C LYS A 102 1.69 -4.82 25.89
N LEU A 103 2.42 -5.52 25.02
CA LEU A 103 3.87 -5.40 24.95
C LEU A 103 4.24 -4.16 24.13
N GLU A 104 5.31 -3.48 24.53
CA GLU A 104 5.88 -2.36 23.77
C GLU A 104 6.52 -2.89 22.48
N ALA A 105 5.86 -2.64 21.34
CA ALA A 105 6.33 -3.09 20.05
C ALA A 105 6.09 -2.06 18.94
N TYR A 106 7.05 -1.98 18.04
CA TYR A 106 7.09 -1.05 16.92
C TYR A 106 7.22 -1.79 15.60
N THR A 107 6.39 -1.40 14.64
CA THR A 107 6.40 -1.93 13.28
C THR A 107 5.70 -0.95 12.34
N TYR A 108 5.94 -1.09 11.05
CA TYR A 108 5.19 -0.33 10.04
C TYR A 108 3.90 -1.06 9.68
N GLN A 109 2.91 -0.30 9.22
CA GLN A 109 1.67 -0.85 8.70
C GLN A 109 1.90 -1.65 7.41
N LEU A 110 1.11 -2.72 7.19
CA LEU A 110 1.25 -3.55 5.99
C LEU A 110 0.96 -2.76 4.72
N SER A 111 1.51 -3.21 3.60
CA SER A 111 1.20 -2.58 2.30
C SER A 111 -0.29 -2.72 1.94
N GLU A 112 -0.91 -3.83 2.32
CA GLU A 112 -2.34 -4.11 2.08
C GLU A 112 -3.26 -3.24 2.96
N GLU A 113 -2.81 -2.88 4.15
CA GLU A 113 -3.53 -2.00 5.08
C GLU A 113 -3.36 -0.52 4.74
N LYS A 114 -2.40 -0.16 3.86
CA LYS A 114 -2.19 1.24 3.46
C LYS A 114 -3.26 1.66 2.47
N GLU A 115 -3.95 2.73 2.80
CA GLU A 115 -4.84 3.42 1.87
C GLU A 115 -4.04 4.01 0.70
N LEU A 116 -4.55 3.80 -0.51
CA LEU A 116 -4.04 4.44 -1.71
C LEU A 116 -4.68 5.82 -1.85
N LYS A 117 -3.85 6.86 -2.02
CA LYS A 117 -4.34 8.20 -2.37
C LYS A 117 -4.06 8.47 -3.84
N ALA A 118 -5.11 8.71 -4.61
CA ALA A 118 -5.01 8.98 -6.04
C ALA A 118 -5.54 10.38 -6.37
N VAL A 119 -4.96 10.97 -7.41
CA VAL A 119 -5.40 12.26 -7.96
C VAL A 119 -5.90 12.04 -9.39
N ILE A 120 -7.14 12.43 -9.65
CA ILE A 120 -7.77 12.39 -10.98
C ILE A 120 -7.75 13.81 -11.55
N ARG A 121 -7.15 13.96 -12.73
CA ARG A 121 -7.00 15.24 -13.45
C ARG A 121 -7.77 15.19 -14.76
N GLY A 122 -8.17 16.35 -15.28
CA GLY A 122 -8.89 16.46 -16.55
C GLY A 122 -10.39 16.18 -16.45
N MET A 123 -10.96 16.27 -15.25
CA MET A 123 -12.40 16.17 -15.04
C MET A 123 -13.09 17.53 -15.23
N PRO A 124 -14.31 17.57 -15.78
CA PRO A 124 -15.13 18.77 -15.80
C PRO A 124 -15.36 19.34 -14.39
N SER A 125 -15.46 20.66 -14.25
CA SER A 125 -15.67 21.34 -12.96
C SER A 125 -17.01 21.01 -12.32
N ASP A 126 -18.03 20.77 -13.15
CA ASP A 126 -19.42 20.68 -12.69
C ASP A 126 -19.81 19.24 -12.33
N MET A 127 -18.90 18.28 -12.51
CA MET A 127 -19.15 16.88 -12.16
C MET A 127 -19.05 16.70 -10.64
N PRO A 128 -20.08 16.16 -9.95
CA PRO A 128 -20.03 15.94 -8.52
C PRO A 128 -19.11 14.75 -8.15
N PRO A 129 -18.42 14.79 -6.98
CA PRO A 129 -17.59 13.68 -6.50
C PRO A 129 -18.33 12.34 -6.42
N GLN A 130 -19.64 12.36 -6.14
CA GLN A 130 -20.48 11.17 -6.04
C GLN A 130 -20.40 10.28 -7.28
N GLN A 131 -20.43 10.87 -8.49
CA GLN A 131 -20.37 10.12 -9.75
C GLN A 131 -19.04 9.37 -9.91
N ILE A 132 -17.95 9.91 -9.35
CA ILE A 132 -16.64 9.26 -9.36
C ILE A 132 -16.65 8.07 -8.40
N VAL A 133 -17.28 8.22 -7.22
CA VAL A 133 -17.42 7.15 -6.23
C VAL A 133 -18.24 6.00 -6.82
N ASP A 134 -19.38 6.28 -7.44
CA ASP A 134 -20.26 5.27 -8.03
C ASP A 134 -19.54 4.50 -9.15
N ALA A 135 -18.85 5.19 -10.06
CA ALA A 135 -18.08 4.55 -11.12
C ALA A 135 -16.93 3.67 -10.59
N LEU A 136 -16.29 4.07 -9.48
CA LEU A 136 -15.26 3.23 -8.84
C LEU A 136 -15.90 2.00 -8.18
N LEU A 137 -17.06 2.16 -7.53
CA LEU A 137 -17.78 1.06 -6.92
C LEU A 137 -18.21 0.01 -7.95
N GLU A 138 -18.68 0.44 -9.13
CA GLU A 138 -19.01 -0.44 -10.26
C GLU A 138 -17.81 -1.24 -10.77
N LEU A 139 -16.59 -0.70 -10.64
CA LEU A 139 -15.34 -1.40 -10.95
C LEU A 139 -14.87 -2.33 -9.81
N GLY A 140 -15.64 -2.46 -8.73
CA GLY A 140 -15.30 -3.23 -7.54
C GLY A 140 -14.28 -2.56 -6.62
N ILE A 141 -14.16 -1.24 -6.70
CA ILE A 141 -13.21 -0.43 -5.93
C ILE A 141 -13.92 0.23 -4.75
N THR A 142 -13.48 -0.06 -3.53
CA THR A 142 -14.00 0.61 -2.33
C THR A 142 -13.29 1.95 -2.11
N VAL A 143 -14.09 3.01 -1.97
CA VAL A 143 -13.61 4.38 -1.77
C VAL A 143 -13.90 4.81 -0.34
N ASN A 144 -12.87 5.31 0.35
CA ASN A 144 -13.00 5.84 1.71
C ASN A 144 -13.38 7.32 1.72
N ASP A 145 -12.77 8.12 0.83
CA ASP A 145 -13.03 9.55 0.75
C ASP A 145 -12.83 10.04 -0.69
N CYS A 146 -13.64 11.00 -1.15
CA CYS A 146 -13.51 11.63 -2.45
C CYS A 146 -13.91 13.10 -2.35
N HIS A 147 -12.98 14.00 -2.70
CA HIS A 147 -13.23 15.43 -2.63
C HIS A 147 -12.51 16.19 -3.76
N VAL A 148 -13.05 17.37 -4.08
CA VAL A 148 -12.37 18.30 -4.99
C VAL A 148 -11.11 18.82 -4.30
N ARG A 149 -9.99 18.78 -5.01
CA ARG A 149 -8.74 19.35 -4.53
C ARG A 149 -8.72 20.86 -4.76
N ALA A 150 -8.75 21.62 -3.67
CA ALA A 150 -8.53 23.05 -3.67
C ALA A 150 -7.05 23.41 -3.42
N ASN A 151 -6.65 24.61 -3.83
CA ASN A 151 -5.38 25.17 -3.45
C ASN A 151 -5.40 25.51 -1.95
N ARG A 152 -4.47 24.92 -1.19
CA ARG A 152 -4.37 25.08 0.26
C ARG A 152 -4.25 26.54 0.72
N LYS A 153 -3.62 27.42 -0.08
CA LYS A 153 -3.38 28.82 0.30
C LYS A 153 -4.55 29.73 -0.05
N THR A 154 -5.20 29.49 -1.18
CA THR A 154 -6.25 30.40 -1.71
C THR A 154 -7.65 29.87 -1.46
N GLY A 155 -7.82 28.61 -1.05
CA GLY A 155 -9.14 27.96 -0.89
C GLY A 155 -9.88 27.72 -2.22
N LEU A 156 -9.41 28.34 -3.30
CA LEU A 156 -9.98 28.21 -4.64
C LEU A 156 -9.67 26.84 -5.22
N THR A 157 -10.65 26.28 -5.92
CA THR A 157 -10.49 25.09 -6.75
C THR A 157 -9.39 25.33 -7.77
N MET A 158 -8.49 24.34 -7.93
CA MET A 158 -7.42 24.48 -8.91
C MET A 158 -8.01 24.47 -10.34
N PRO A 159 -7.54 25.35 -11.24
CA PRO A 159 -8.00 25.41 -12.62
C PRO A 159 -7.87 24.05 -13.33
#